data_AF-A0A959WTV8-F1
#
_entry.id   AF-A0A959WTV8-F1
#
_cell.length_a   1.000
_cell.length_b   1.000
_cell.length_c   1.000
_cell.angle_alpha   90.00
_cell.angle_beta   90.00
_cell.angle_gamma   90.00
#
_symmetry.space_group_name_H-M   'P 1'
#
loop_
_entity.id
_entity.type
_entity.pdbx_description
1 polymer ?
#
loop_
_entity_poly.entity_id
_entity_poly.type
_entity_poly.pdbx_seq_one_letter_code
_entity_poly.pdbx_strand_id
1 'polypeptide(L)'
;GSGFDGDLVSSTTRMDGYVLGTDILPTVLARYGIDPPEGITGREIEGSGGEADPAAVSAAGDRLGVVRERRSAVLGVNLMVWVGLTLLASAIWRRRGARVGLTLIATAMALVPAMLLLTAALAPSLLTERLIVGIGAPALAALLLLTARALGVERPGYLAFAAASGLSVGAEALDIVAGSPLTARSLIGPNPALGVRFFGIGNELEATIGVLLMLGTGAALSSLAPRATPSRIAAAIVFVTVLAVLVFAPGRLGADVGAAITFPAGAAIAVIVALRLGWRQSLLVLLAPVAAVALLLLIDLATGGDAHLSRSVLGAGGIGDLEDVLTRRVKAALRSFPNYSDSPFFIAAVFGIVAGILQRRRIASWLSGDRAAQAGLAGAIGATVIGTVANDSAALLLMVGTGFIAAFCGLAWAVGDPADHRSGR
;
A
#
# COMPACT_ATOMS: atom_id res chain seq x y z
N GLY A 1 21.68 -32.05 4.22
CA GLY A 1 22.96 -32.37 4.91
C GLY A 1 22.68 -33.37 6.02
N SER A 2 23.67 -33.94 6.71
CA SER A 2 23.37 -34.89 7.80
C SER A 2 22.51 -34.24 8.89
N GLY A 3 21.28 -34.72 9.08
CA GLY A 3 20.30 -34.16 10.02
C GLY A 3 19.28 -33.18 9.42
N PHE A 4 19.30 -32.98 8.10
CA PHE A 4 18.31 -32.17 7.37
C PHE A 4 17.83 -32.93 6.13
N ASP A 5 16.52 -33.12 6.03
CA ASP A 5 15.84 -33.70 4.88
C ASP A 5 15.04 -32.63 4.14
N GLY A 6 15.04 -32.67 2.81
CA GLY A 6 14.40 -31.66 1.97
C GLY A 6 15.16 -30.32 1.93
N ASP A 7 14.43 -29.24 1.64
CA ASP A 7 14.97 -27.88 1.61
C ASP A 7 15.12 -27.32 3.03
N LEU A 8 16.05 -26.38 3.21
CA LEU A 8 16.19 -25.68 4.49
C LEU A 8 15.04 -24.69 4.68
N VAL A 9 14.37 -24.75 5.82
CA VAL A 9 13.27 -23.85 6.16
C VAL A 9 13.53 -23.16 7.50
N SER A 10 13.06 -21.93 7.62
CA SER A 10 13.13 -21.16 8.86
C SER A 10 11.88 -20.29 8.99
N SER A 11 11.29 -20.27 10.19
CA SER A 11 10.15 -19.37 10.45
C SER A 11 10.54 -17.88 10.48
N THR A 12 11.85 -17.58 10.46
CA THR A 12 12.39 -16.22 10.30
C THR A 12 12.15 -15.68 8.88
N THR A 13 12.36 -16.50 7.86
CA THR A 13 12.21 -16.09 6.44
C THR A 13 10.86 -16.50 5.87
N ARG A 14 10.32 -17.65 6.29
CA ARG A 14 9.10 -18.28 5.73
C ARG A 14 9.19 -18.53 4.22
N MET A 15 10.41 -18.78 3.75
CA MET A 15 10.66 -19.07 2.35
C MET A 15 11.56 -20.30 2.26
N ASP A 16 11.04 -21.35 1.62
CA ASP A 16 11.74 -22.62 1.48
C ASP A 16 13.04 -22.43 0.69
N GLY A 17 14.12 -23.00 1.22
CA GLY A 17 15.48 -22.85 0.70
C GLY A 17 16.21 -21.57 1.10
N TYR A 18 15.57 -20.66 1.85
CA TYR A 18 16.17 -19.40 2.31
C TYR A 18 16.16 -19.32 3.82
N VAL A 19 17.33 -19.19 4.43
CA VAL A 19 17.51 -19.02 5.88
C VAL A 19 18.47 -17.86 6.16
N LEU A 20 18.39 -17.25 7.35
CA LEU A 20 19.29 -16.18 7.73
C LEU A 20 20.51 -16.70 8.49
N GLY A 21 21.63 -15.96 8.43
CA GLY A 21 22.79 -16.25 9.28
C GLY A 21 22.46 -16.20 10.78
N THR A 22 21.46 -15.39 11.17
CA THR A 22 20.94 -15.34 12.54
C THR A 22 20.28 -16.64 12.99
N ASP A 23 19.83 -17.48 12.05
CA ASP A 23 19.18 -18.76 12.35
C ASP A 23 20.22 -19.85 12.69
N ILE A 24 21.51 -19.63 12.42
CA ILE A 24 22.57 -20.61 12.68
C ILE A 24 22.73 -20.85 14.19
N LEU A 25 22.80 -19.79 15.00
CA LEU A 25 22.97 -19.91 16.45
C LEU A 25 21.85 -20.73 17.14
N PRO A 26 20.55 -20.41 16.96
CA PRO A 26 19.49 -21.21 17.55
C PRO A 26 19.51 -22.67 17.04
N THR A 27 19.87 -22.90 15.77
CA THR A 27 20.03 -24.27 15.22
C THR A 27 21.12 -25.05 15.93
N VAL A 28 22.28 -24.43 16.17
CA VAL A 28 23.39 -25.08 16.91
C VAL A 28 22.97 -25.39 18.34
N LEU A 29 22.33 -24.45 19.04
CA LEU A 29 21.89 -24.62 20.42
C LEU A 29 20.86 -25.75 20.56
N ALA A 30 19.86 -25.79 19.68
CA ALA A 30 18.86 -26.84 19.63
C ALA A 30 19.51 -28.23 19.42
N ARG A 31 20.54 -28.32 18.58
CA ARG A 31 21.27 -29.57 18.33
C ARG A 31 22.00 -30.12 19.56
N TYR A 32 22.42 -29.23 20.46
CA TYR A 32 23.05 -29.59 21.73
C TYR A 32 22.04 -29.71 22.90
N GLY A 33 20.74 -29.53 22.64
CA GLY A 33 19.70 -29.54 23.68
C GLY A 33 19.84 -28.38 24.67
N ILE A 34 20.42 -27.26 24.23
CA ILE A 34 20.61 -26.06 25.05
C ILE A 34 19.50 -25.07 24.74
N ASP A 35 18.77 -24.64 25.77
CA ASP A 35 17.76 -23.60 25.61
C ASP A 35 18.41 -22.28 25.18
N PRO A 36 17.91 -21.62 24.12
CA PRO A 36 18.48 -20.37 23.65
C PRO A 36 18.34 -19.27 24.71
N PRO A 37 19.42 -18.56 25.09
CA PRO A 37 19.34 -17.45 26.02
C PRO A 37 18.40 -16.34 25.51
N GLU A 38 17.80 -15.61 26.46
CA GLU A 38 16.91 -14.51 26.14
C GLU A 38 17.62 -13.46 25.25
N GLY A 39 16.96 -13.03 24.18
CA GLY A 39 17.46 -11.99 23.27
C GLY A 39 18.18 -12.50 22.01
N ILE A 40 18.31 -13.82 21.82
CA ILE A 40 18.74 -14.36 20.53
C ILE A 40 17.72 -14.01 19.44
N THR A 41 18.21 -13.46 18.33
CA THR A 41 17.42 -13.21 17.13
C THR A 41 17.54 -14.39 16.16
N GLY A 42 16.45 -14.74 15.49
CA GLY A 42 16.41 -15.86 14.54
C GLY A 42 15.64 -17.06 15.09
N ARG A 43 15.55 -18.11 14.29
CA ARG A 43 14.79 -19.33 14.58
C ARG A 43 15.61 -20.55 14.16
N GLU A 44 15.32 -21.70 14.76
CA GLU A 44 15.94 -22.96 14.35
C GLU A 44 15.67 -23.21 12.87
N ILE A 45 16.71 -23.65 12.16
CA ILE A 45 16.61 -24.14 10.80
C ILE A 45 16.12 -25.57 10.89
N GLU A 46 15.10 -25.87 10.11
CA GLU A 46 14.54 -27.22 9.97
C GLU A 46 14.67 -27.67 8.51
N GLY A 47 14.49 -28.97 8.28
CA GLY A 47 14.29 -29.49 6.93
C GLY A 47 12.81 -29.51 6.60
N SER A 48 12.43 -29.16 5.37
CA SER A 48 11.03 -29.23 4.90
C SER A 48 10.46 -30.66 4.97
N GLY A 49 11.34 -31.67 5.05
CA GLY A 49 11.02 -33.06 4.85
C GLY A 49 10.88 -33.37 3.35
N GLY A 50 11.13 -34.64 3.00
CA GLY A 50 11.06 -35.10 1.61
C GLY A 50 12.34 -34.86 0.80
N GLU A 51 12.19 -34.82 -0.52
CA GLU A 51 13.29 -34.60 -1.45
C GLU A 51 13.51 -33.08 -1.63
N ALA A 52 14.78 -32.66 -1.60
CA ALA A 52 15.12 -31.27 -1.84
C ALA A 52 14.82 -30.87 -3.28
N ASP A 53 14.42 -29.62 -3.52
CA ASP A 53 14.21 -29.06 -4.85
C ASP A 53 15.15 -27.86 -5.12
N PRO A 54 16.44 -28.13 -5.42
CA PRO A 54 17.40 -27.08 -5.73
C PRO A 54 16.97 -26.21 -6.92
N ALA A 55 16.18 -26.76 -7.85
CA ALA A 55 15.72 -26.03 -9.02
C ALA A 55 14.69 -24.96 -8.63
N ALA A 56 13.74 -25.29 -7.75
CA ALA A 56 12.79 -24.32 -7.21
C ALA A 56 13.49 -23.22 -6.38
N VAL A 57 14.46 -23.59 -5.56
CA VAL A 57 15.24 -22.62 -4.75
C VAL A 57 16.03 -21.67 -5.66
N SER A 58 16.69 -22.21 -6.69
CA SER A 58 17.43 -21.41 -7.68
C SER A 58 16.50 -20.48 -8.46
N ALA A 59 15.35 -20.99 -8.93
CA ALA A 59 14.38 -20.19 -9.67
C ALA A 59 13.79 -19.04 -8.81
N ALA A 60 13.53 -19.29 -7.53
CA ALA A 60 13.13 -18.25 -6.59
C ALA A 60 14.24 -17.19 -6.42
N GLY A 61 15.50 -17.62 -6.37
CA GLY A 61 16.66 -16.74 -6.24
C GLY A 61 16.88 -15.85 -7.45
N ASP A 62 16.77 -16.43 -8.64
CA ASP A 62 16.82 -15.70 -9.91
C ASP A 62 15.72 -14.65 -9.97
N ARG A 63 14.51 -14.99 -9.51
CA ARG A 63 13.41 -14.02 -9.42
C ARG A 63 13.73 -12.89 -8.45
N LEU A 64 14.18 -13.20 -7.23
CA LEU A 64 14.51 -12.19 -6.21
C LEU A 64 15.63 -11.25 -6.69
N GLY A 65 16.62 -11.77 -7.40
CA GLY A 65 17.76 -11.00 -7.93
C GLY A 65 17.35 -9.89 -8.90
N VAL A 66 16.25 -10.07 -9.64
CA VAL A 66 15.81 -9.12 -10.66
C VAL A 66 14.74 -8.13 -10.18
N VAL A 67 14.10 -8.36 -9.02
CA VAL A 67 12.97 -7.54 -8.55
C VAL A 67 13.31 -6.05 -8.54
N ARG A 68 14.43 -5.67 -7.93
CA ARG A 68 14.80 -4.25 -7.77
C ARG A 68 15.08 -3.57 -9.11
N GLU A 69 15.83 -4.23 -9.98
CA GLU A 69 16.23 -3.66 -11.28
C GLU A 69 15.03 -3.47 -12.20
N ARG A 70 14.08 -4.42 -12.18
CA ARG A 70 12.90 -4.39 -13.05
C ARG A 70 11.85 -3.38 -12.60
N ARG A 71 11.83 -2.93 -11.33
CA ARG A 71 10.84 -1.97 -10.80
C ARG A 71 10.72 -0.71 -11.67
N SER A 72 11.84 -0.05 -11.97
CA SER A 72 11.84 1.17 -12.78
C SER A 72 11.41 0.90 -14.23
N ALA A 73 11.88 -0.22 -14.81
CA ALA A 73 11.58 -0.61 -16.19
C ALA A 73 10.10 -1.01 -16.38
N VAL A 74 9.49 -1.67 -15.40
CA VAL A 74 8.11 -2.17 -15.47
C VAL A 74 7.11 -1.12 -15.01
N LEU A 75 7.37 -0.42 -13.91
CA LEU A 75 6.42 0.57 -13.38
C LEU A 75 6.61 1.92 -14.05
N GLY A 76 7.85 2.41 -14.04
CA GLY A 76 8.16 3.76 -14.50
C GLY A 76 7.93 3.95 -15.98
N VAL A 77 8.50 3.07 -16.82
CA VAL A 77 8.37 3.18 -18.28
C VAL A 77 6.92 2.99 -18.72
N ASN A 78 6.20 2.02 -18.16
CA ASN A 78 4.78 1.82 -18.50
C ASN A 78 3.93 3.02 -18.10
N LEU A 79 4.17 3.60 -16.91
CA LEU A 79 3.48 4.82 -16.50
C LEU A 79 3.76 5.98 -17.47
N MET A 80 5.01 6.17 -17.89
CA MET A 80 5.35 7.19 -18.88
C MET A 80 4.65 6.96 -20.22
N VAL A 81 4.58 5.71 -20.69
CA VAL A 81 3.83 5.33 -21.90
C VAL A 81 2.35 5.65 -21.73
N TRP A 82 1.74 5.30 -20.60
CA TRP A 82 0.32 5.58 -20.34
C TRP A 82 0.02 7.09 -20.29
N VAL A 83 0.90 7.88 -19.67
CA VAL A 83 0.82 9.34 -19.67
C VAL A 83 0.93 9.86 -21.10
N GLY A 84 1.92 9.41 -21.87
CA GLY A 84 2.11 9.80 -23.28
C GLY A 84 0.89 9.48 -24.15
N LEU A 85 0.32 8.28 -24.02
CA LEU A 85 -0.90 7.88 -24.72
C LEU A 85 -2.12 8.70 -24.29
N THR A 86 -2.22 9.04 -23.01
CA THR A 86 -3.29 9.90 -22.49
C THR A 86 -3.19 11.32 -23.06
N LEU A 87 -1.97 11.87 -23.14
CA LEU A 87 -1.70 13.18 -23.75
C LEU A 87 -1.99 13.16 -25.25
N LEU A 88 -1.56 12.13 -25.97
CA LEU A 88 -1.83 11.96 -27.39
C LEU A 88 -3.34 11.85 -27.65
N ALA A 89 -4.06 11.03 -26.88
CA ALA A 89 -5.50 10.92 -26.96
C ALA A 89 -6.19 12.27 -26.67
N SER A 90 -5.68 13.02 -25.70
CA SER A 90 -6.15 14.37 -25.38
C SER A 90 -5.89 15.36 -26.51
N ALA A 91 -4.78 15.23 -27.25
CA ALA A 91 -4.48 16.08 -28.39
C ALA A 91 -5.40 15.78 -29.59
N ILE A 92 -5.61 14.51 -29.90
CA ILE A 92 -6.40 14.06 -31.07
C ILE A 92 -7.90 14.23 -30.81
N TRP A 93 -8.41 13.69 -29.69
CA TRP A 93 -9.85 13.65 -29.38
C TRP A 93 -10.28 14.66 -28.33
N ARG A 94 -9.41 15.63 -28.03
CA ARG A 94 -9.66 16.75 -27.10
C ARG A 94 -10.19 16.23 -25.76
N ARG A 95 -11.28 16.83 -25.28
CA ARG A 95 -11.89 16.49 -24.00
C ARG A 95 -12.36 15.03 -23.92
N ARG A 96 -12.82 14.44 -25.02
CA ARG A 96 -13.26 13.02 -25.04
C ARG A 96 -12.07 12.09 -24.81
N GLY A 97 -10.97 12.33 -25.51
CA GLY A 97 -9.72 11.59 -25.34
C GLY A 97 -9.16 11.73 -23.93
N ALA A 98 -9.13 12.95 -23.40
CA ALA A 98 -8.68 13.21 -22.03
C ALA A 98 -9.52 12.47 -20.98
N ARG A 99 -10.85 12.46 -21.12
CA ARG A 99 -11.74 11.74 -20.20
C ARG A 99 -11.48 10.25 -20.17
N VAL A 100 -11.37 9.62 -21.34
CA VAL A 100 -11.10 8.18 -21.43
C VAL A 100 -9.71 7.88 -20.92
N GLY A 101 -8.68 8.61 -21.38
CA GLY A 101 -7.30 8.40 -20.97
C GLY A 101 -7.09 8.56 -19.46
N LEU A 102 -7.62 9.61 -18.85
CA LEU A 102 -7.52 9.83 -17.39
C LEU A 102 -8.28 8.77 -16.58
N THR A 103 -9.41 8.27 -17.09
CA THR A 103 -10.14 7.17 -16.45
C THR A 103 -9.33 5.87 -16.52
N LEU A 104 -8.77 5.56 -17.70
CA LEU A 104 -8.00 4.34 -17.92
C LEU A 104 -6.68 4.34 -17.15
N ILE A 105 -5.92 5.45 -17.15
CA ILE A 105 -4.65 5.50 -16.42
C ILE A 105 -4.86 5.36 -14.90
N ALA A 106 -5.87 6.01 -14.33
CA ALA A 106 -6.17 5.89 -12.90
C ALA A 106 -6.57 4.46 -12.53
N THR A 107 -7.42 3.84 -13.35
CA THR A 107 -7.89 2.47 -13.13
C THR A 107 -6.78 1.44 -13.36
N ALA A 108 -5.93 1.65 -14.37
CA ALA A 108 -4.78 0.81 -14.66
C ALA A 108 -3.74 0.89 -13.53
N MET A 109 -3.45 2.09 -13.01
CA MET A 109 -2.61 2.25 -11.81
C MET A 109 -3.18 1.50 -10.62
N ALA A 110 -4.50 1.57 -10.38
CA ALA A 110 -5.15 0.82 -9.31
C ALA A 110 -5.07 -0.71 -9.49
N LEU A 111 -4.90 -1.21 -10.72
CA LEU A 111 -4.69 -2.64 -11.04
C LEU A 111 -3.23 -3.10 -10.93
N VAL A 112 -2.26 -2.16 -10.84
CA VAL A 112 -0.83 -2.51 -10.85
C VAL A 112 -0.49 -3.55 -9.77
N PRO A 113 -0.91 -3.43 -8.49
CA PRO A 113 -0.58 -4.44 -7.49
C PRO A 113 -1.06 -5.85 -7.87
N ALA A 114 -2.33 -6.00 -8.27
CA ALA A 114 -2.86 -7.28 -8.74
C ALA A 114 -2.06 -7.86 -9.92
N MET A 115 -1.70 -7.02 -10.90
CA MET A 115 -0.92 -7.47 -12.05
C MET A 115 0.51 -7.87 -11.66
N LEU A 116 1.10 -7.20 -10.67
CA LEU A 116 2.42 -7.56 -10.18
C LEU A 116 2.41 -8.86 -9.39
N LEU A 117 1.36 -9.09 -8.60
CA LEU A 117 1.13 -10.38 -7.93
C LEU A 117 1.00 -11.52 -8.95
N LEU A 118 0.27 -11.29 -10.04
CA LEU A 118 0.19 -12.24 -11.15
C LEU A 118 1.57 -12.51 -11.78
N THR A 119 2.36 -11.47 -12.04
CA THR A 119 3.73 -11.65 -12.57
C THR A 119 4.67 -12.31 -11.57
N ALA A 120 4.44 -12.15 -10.27
CA ALA A 120 5.18 -12.87 -9.23
C ALA A 120 4.88 -14.37 -9.27
N ALA A 121 3.64 -14.77 -9.54
CA ALA A 121 3.25 -16.17 -9.71
C ALA A 121 3.80 -16.79 -11.00
N LEU A 122 3.82 -16.03 -12.10
CA LEU A 122 4.26 -16.52 -13.41
C LEU A 122 5.79 -16.49 -13.60
N ALA A 123 6.50 -15.69 -12.80
CA ALA A 123 7.94 -15.41 -12.93
C ALA A 123 8.42 -15.18 -14.38
N PRO A 124 7.79 -14.28 -15.16
CA PRO A 124 8.04 -14.19 -16.60
C PRO A 124 9.34 -13.43 -16.93
N SER A 125 9.71 -13.45 -18.22
CA SER A 125 10.77 -12.58 -18.75
C SER A 125 10.44 -11.09 -18.55
N LEU A 126 11.47 -10.21 -18.55
CA LEU A 126 11.26 -8.77 -18.39
C LEU A 126 10.29 -8.20 -19.44
N LEU A 127 10.44 -8.61 -20.71
CA LEU A 127 9.55 -8.12 -21.78
C LEU A 127 8.11 -8.54 -21.52
N THR A 128 7.90 -9.81 -21.19
CA THR A 128 6.57 -10.34 -20.89
C THR A 128 5.96 -9.67 -19.65
N GLU A 129 6.74 -9.44 -18.59
CA GLU A 129 6.31 -8.71 -17.39
C GLU A 129 5.87 -7.27 -17.74
N ARG A 130 6.65 -6.58 -18.58
CA ARG A 130 6.32 -5.24 -19.07
C ARG A 130 5.05 -5.23 -19.90
N LEU A 131 4.81 -6.24 -20.74
CA LEU A 131 3.60 -6.35 -21.55
C LEU A 131 2.37 -6.70 -20.71
N ILE A 132 2.50 -7.63 -19.76
CA ILE A 132 1.43 -8.01 -18.83
C ILE A 132 0.97 -6.77 -18.05
N VAL A 133 1.90 -6.01 -17.45
CA VAL A 133 1.53 -4.80 -16.72
C VAL A 133 1.10 -3.69 -17.70
N GLY A 134 1.93 -3.39 -18.70
CA GLY A 134 1.79 -2.23 -19.57
C GLY A 134 0.60 -2.26 -20.52
N ILE A 135 0.16 -3.46 -20.95
CA ILE A 135 -1.02 -3.66 -21.80
C ILE A 135 -2.16 -4.28 -21.01
N GLY A 136 -1.87 -5.29 -20.18
CA GLY A 136 -2.90 -5.99 -19.42
C GLY A 136 -3.62 -5.10 -18.42
N ALA A 137 -2.92 -4.20 -17.69
CA ALA A 137 -3.59 -3.31 -16.74
C ALA A 137 -4.54 -2.31 -17.44
N PRO A 138 -4.14 -1.59 -18.52
CA PRO A 138 -5.08 -0.77 -19.28
C PRO A 138 -6.21 -1.56 -19.96
N ALA A 139 -5.94 -2.77 -20.47
CA ALA A 139 -6.95 -3.60 -21.10
C ALA A 139 -8.02 -4.05 -20.08
N LEU A 140 -7.60 -4.50 -18.90
CA LEU A 140 -8.51 -4.86 -17.82
C LEU A 140 -9.24 -3.62 -17.27
N ALA A 141 -8.58 -2.47 -17.18
CA ALA A 141 -9.23 -1.21 -16.84
C ALA A 141 -10.33 -0.82 -17.84
N ALA A 142 -10.08 -1.02 -19.14
CA ALA A 142 -11.07 -0.79 -20.18
C ALA A 142 -12.24 -1.77 -20.06
N LEU A 143 -11.96 -3.05 -19.79
CA LEU A 143 -13.00 -4.06 -19.54
C LEU A 143 -13.88 -3.67 -18.34
N LEU A 144 -13.28 -3.33 -17.19
CA LEU A 144 -14.02 -2.89 -16.00
C LEU A 144 -14.88 -1.65 -16.29
N LEU A 145 -14.37 -0.70 -17.07
CA LEU A 145 -15.11 0.48 -17.49
C LEU A 145 -16.30 0.14 -18.41
N LEU A 146 -16.11 -0.77 -19.36
CA LEU A 146 -17.18 -1.24 -20.25
C LEU A 146 -18.25 -2.00 -19.47
N THR A 147 -17.85 -2.88 -18.55
CA THR A 147 -18.77 -3.60 -17.66
C THR A 147 -19.55 -2.63 -16.78
N ALA A 148 -18.89 -1.64 -16.17
CA ALA A 148 -19.56 -0.62 -15.38
C ALA A 148 -20.59 0.17 -16.19
N ARG A 149 -20.28 0.50 -17.46
CA ARG A 149 -21.25 1.13 -18.37
C ARG A 149 -22.43 0.22 -18.70
N ALA A 150 -22.17 -1.07 -18.94
CA ALA A 150 -23.21 -2.05 -19.23
C ALA A 150 -24.18 -2.26 -18.04
N LEU A 151 -23.68 -2.11 -16.80
CA LEU A 151 -24.51 -2.13 -15.59
C LEU A 151 -25.38 -0.88 -15.42
N GLY A 152 -25.22 0.15 -16.26
CA GLY A 152 -26.06 1.35 -16.22
C GLY A 152 -25.87 2.23 -14.99
N VAL A 153 -24.75 2.12 -14.28
CA VAL A 153 -24.48 2.98 -13.12
C VAL A 153 -24.21 4.43 -13.55
N GLU A 154 -24.61 5.40 -12.72
CA GLU A 154 -24.47 6.82 -13.03
C GLU A 154 -23.01 7.25 -13.26
N ARG A 155 -22.06 6.65 -12.55
CA ARG A 155 -20.63 7.02 -12.56
C ARG A 155 -19.73 5.81 -12.83
N PRO A 156 -19.73 5.27 -14.07
CA PRO A 156 -19.04 4.02 -14.39
C PRO A 156 -17.52 4.10 -14.23
N GLY A 157 -16.93 5.29 -14.38
CA GLY A 157 -15.49 5.50 -14.13
C GLY A 157 -15.11 5.25 -12.67
N TYR A 158 -15.94 5.69 -11.71
CA TYR A 158 -15.71 5.42 -10.30
C TYR A 158 -15.92 3.94 -9.96
N LEU A 159 -16.94 3.28 -10.52
CA LEU A 159 -17.11 1.85 -10.32
C LEU A 159 -15.93 1.04 -10.85
N ALA A 160 -15.42 1.37 -12.05
CA ALA A 160 -14.25 0.70 -12.62
C ALA A 160 -13.02 0.86 -11.74
N PHE A 161 -12.74 2.07 -11.27
CA PHE A 161 -11.64 2.35 -10.36
C PHE A 161 -11.80 1.65 -9.01
N ALA A 162 -13.02 1.62 -8.46
CA ALA A 162 -13.33 0.93 -7.22
C ALA A 162 -13.13 -0.59 -7.34
N ALA A 163 -13.58 -1.19 -8.44
CA ALA A 163 -13.36 -2.60 -8.73
C ALA A 163 -11.87 -2.93 -8.89
N ALA A 164 -11.11 -2.09 -9.59
CA ALA A 164 -9.66 -2.21 -9.72
C ALA A 164 -8.95 -2.13 -8.35
N SER A 165 -9.31 -1.16 -7.53
CA SER A 165 -8.76 -0.98 -6.19
C SER A 165 -9.08 -2.17 -5.30
N GLY A 166 -10.34 -2.64 -5.32
CA GLY A 166 -10.80 -3.80 -4.57
C GLY A 166 -10.11 -5.10 -5.01
N LEU A 167 -9.87 -5.28 -6.32
CA LEU A 167 -9.14 -6.42 -6.84
C LEU A 167 -7.68 -6.44 -6.35
N SER A 168 -6.98 -5.31 -6.43
CA SER A 168 -5.60 -5.19 -5.95
C SER A 168 -5.49 -5.38 -4.45
N VAL A 169 -6.28 -4.67 -3.66
CA VAL A 169 -6.26 -4.80 -2.19
C VAL A 169 -6.69 -6.19 -1.76
N GLY A 170 -7.72 -6.77 -2.40
CA GLY A 170 -8.20 -8.11 -2.12
C GLY A 170 -7.19 -9.20 -2.47
N ALA A 171 -6.52 -9.11 -3.62
CA ALA A 171 -5.50 -10.08 -4.02
C ALA A 171 -4.30 -10.08 -3.06
N GLU A 172 -3.81 -8.90 -2.69
CA GLU A 172 -2.72 -8.76 -1.71
C GLU A 172 -3.15 -9.24 -0.31
N ALA A 173 -4.38 -8.95 0.10
CA ALA A 173 -4.95 -9.45 1.36
C ALA A 173 -4.98 -10.99 1.40
N LEU A 174 -5.41 -11.63 0.30
CA LEU A 174 -5.45 -13.09 0.20
C LEU A 174 -4.03 -13.68 0.23
N ASP A 175 -3.08 -13.08 -0.48
CA ASP A 175 -1.69 -13.56 -0.48
C ASP A 175 -1.05 -13.47 0.91
N ILE A 176 -1.27 -12.36 1.63
CA ILE A 176 -0.75 -12.18 2.99
C ILE A 176 -1.37 -13.16 3.98
N VAL A 177 -2.67 -13.40 3.89
CA VAL A 177 -3.33 -14.44 4.70
C VAL A 177 -2.77 -15.83 4.38
N ALA A 178 -2.37 -16.07 3.13
CA ALA A 178 -1.69 -17.29 2.70
C ALA A 178 -0.19 -17.35 3.05
N GLY A 179 0.37 -16.34 3.74
CA GLY A 179 1.77 -16.31 4.17
C GLY A 179 2.72 -15.51 3.26
N SER A 180 2.19 -14.71 2.35
CA SER A 180 2.92 -13.86 1.38
C SER A 180 3.80 -14.58 0.34
N PRO A 181 3.41 -15.75 -0.21
CA PRO A 181 4.24 -16.47 -1.18
C PRO A 181 4.50 -15.67 -2.47
N LEU A 182 3.57 -14.80 -2.88
CA LEU A 182 3.70 -14.00 -4.10
C LEU A 182 4.16 -12.57 -3.82
N THR A 183 3.65 -11.93 -2.76
CA THR A 183 4.03 -10.56 -2.39
C THR A 183 5.54 -10.45 -2.19
N ALA A 184 6.20 -11.45 -1.58
CA ALA A 184 7.67 -11.47 -1.43
C ALA A 184 8.45 -11.50 -2.76
N ARG A 185 7.83 -11.95 -3.85
CA ARG A 185 8.41 -12.07 -5.20
C ARG A 185 7.88 -10.99 -6.17
N SER A 186 6.98 -10.14 -5.68
CA SER A 186 6.33 -9.07 -6.44
C SER A 186 7.24 -7.85 -6.56
N LEU A 187 7.13 -7.13 -7.68
CA LEU A 187 7.93 -5.93 -7.89
C LEU A 187 7.58 -4.81 -6.90
N ILE A 188 6.37 -4.77 -6.36
CA ILE A 188 5.93 -3.77 -5.38
C ILE A 188 5.99 -4.27 -3.94
N GLY A 189 6.28 -5.56 -3.74
CA GLY A 189 6.39 -6.16 -2.42
C GLY A 189 7.71 -5.85 -1.71
N PRO A 190 7.95 -6.45 -0.54
CA PRO A 190 9.23 -6.33 0.13
C PRO A 190 10.36 -6.89 -0.75
N ASN A 191 11.61 -6.55 -0.43
CA ASN A 191 12.76 -7.06 -1.17
C ASN A 191 13.60 -8.01 -0.28
N PRO A 192 13.27 -9.31 -0.27
CA PRO A 192 14.01 -10.32 0.51
C PRO A 192 15.50 -10.37 0.19
N ALA A 193 15.91 -10.05 -1.05
CA ALA A 193 17.31 -10.09 -1.47
C ALA A 193 18.23 -9.12 -0.70
N LEU A 194 17.66 -8.09 -0.06
CA LEU A 194 18.40 -7.16 0.81
C LEU A 194 18.44 -7.59 2.27
N GLY A 195 17.79 -8.71 2.63
CA GLY A 195 17.72 -9.21 4.00
C GLY A 195 16.89 -8.35 4.96
N VAL A 196 16.10 -7.40 4.44
CA VAL A 196 15.34 -6.44 5.26
C VAL A 196 13.98 -7.00 5.70
N ARG A 197 13.21 -7.59 4.77
CA ARG A 197 11.87 -8.15 5.03
C ARG A 197 11.57 -9.27 4.04
N PHE A 198 11.15 -10.43 4.53
CA PHE A 198 10.95 -11.64 3.73
C PHE A 198 9.49 -11.95 3.38
N PHE A 199 8.55 -11.45 4.18
CA PHE A 199 7.11 -11.64 4.00
C PHE A 199 6.34 -10.39 4.47
N GLY A 200 5.04 -10.31 4.14
CA GLY A 200 4.20 -9.17 4.47
C GLY A 200 4.26 -8.01 3.48
N ILE A 201 3.76 -6.84 3.90
CA ILE A 201 3.77 -5.64 3.05
C ILE A 201 5.08 -4.87 3.23
N GLY A 202 5.67 -4.39 2.15
CA GLY A 202 6.75 -3.39 2.18
C GLY A 202 6.21 -1.96 2.19
N ASN A 203 7.09 -0.98 2.35
CA ASN A 203 6.74 0.45 2.38
C ASN A 203 6.02 0.91 1.09
N GLU A 204 6.42 0.40 -0.09
CA GLU A 204 5.76 0.68 -1.37
C GLU A 204 4.30 0.18 -1.39
N LEU A 205 4.09 -1.03 -0.88
CA LEU A 205 2.79 -1.67 -0.86
C LEU A 205 1.89 -1.05 0.21
N GLU A 206 2.43 -0.70 1.38
CA GLU A 206 1.72 0.07 2.42
C GLU A 206 1.19 1.40 1.85
N ALA A 207 2.06 2.17 1.19
CA ALA A 207 1.69 3.45 0.57
C ALA A 207 0.56 3.28 -0.45
N THR A 208 0.67 2.23 -1.27
CA THR A 208 -0.27 1.94 -2.36
C THR A 208 -1.63 1.49 -1.79
N ILE A 209 -1.64 0.50 -0.90
CA ILE A 209 -2.86 -0.03 -0.30
C ILE A 209 -3.57 1.04 0.51
N GLY A 210 -2.85 1.82 1.33
CA GLY A 210 -3.45 2.87 2.15
C GLY A 210 -4.22 3.91 1.32
N VAL A 211 -3.67 4.28 0.17
CA VAL A 211 -4.34 5.20 -0.76
C VAL A 211 -5.48 4.53 -1.54
N LEU A 212 -5.27 3.34 -2.09
CA LEU A 212 -6.30 2.59 -2.82
C LEU A 212 -7.51 2.25 -1.95
N LEU A 213 -7.30 1.97 -0.66
CA LEU A 213 -8.36 1.70 0.31
C LEU A 213 -9.30 2.91 0.43
N MET A 214 -8.74 4.11 0.61
CA MET A 214 -9.50 5.34 0.78
C MET A 214 -10.17 5.79 -0.52
N LEU A 215 -9.40 5.85 -1.61
CA LEU A 215 -9.90 6.28 -2.93
C LEU A 215 -10.93 5.28 -3.49
N GLY A 216 -10.65 3.98 -3.39
CA GLY A 216 -11.51 2.92 -3.86
C GLY A 216 -12.83 2.87 -3.11
N THR A 217 -12.81 3.02 -1.77
CA THR A 217 -14.03 3.08 -0.95
C THR A 217 -14.87 4.32 -1.29
N GLY A 218 -14.22 5.49 -1.43
CA GLY A 218 -14.86 6.71 -1.87
C GLY A 218 -15.56 6.53 -3.23
N ALA A 219 -14.82 6.03 -4.23
CA ALA A 219 -15.34 5.77 -5.57
C ALA A 219 -16.48 4.73 -5.60
N ALA A 220 -16.37 3.66 -4.80
CA ALA A 220 -17.41 2.63 -4.69
C ALA A 220 -18.72 3.24 -4.21
N LEU A 221 -18.68 4.00 -3.12
CA LEU A 221 -19.85 4.67 -2.55
C LEU A 221 -20.40 5.73 -3.51
N SER A 222 -19.53 6.49 -4.16
CA SER A 222 -19.90 7.50 -5.17
C SER A 222 -20.65 6.92 -6.36
N SER A 223 -20.42 5.66 -6.72
CA SER A 223 -21.09 5.00 -7.85
C SER A 223 -22.24 4.09 -7.43
N LEU A 224 -22.10 3.32 -6.36
CA LEU A 224 -23.07 2.29 -5.94
C LEU A 224 -24.09 2.83 -4.94
N ALA A 225 -23.73 3.87 -4.18
CA ALA A 225 -24.58 4.48 -3.17
C ALA A 225 -24.49 6.02 -3.23
N PRO A 226 -24.80 6.67 -4.37
CA PRO A 226 -24.62 8.12 -4.55
C PRO A 226 -25.45 8.97 -3.56
N ARG A 227 -26.50 8.39 -2.97
CA ARG A 227 -27.35 9.00 -1.93
C ARG A 227 -26.98 8.56 -0.50
N ALA A 228 -25.82 7.97 -0.29
CA ALA A 228 -25.37 7.54 1.04
C ALA A 228 -25.32 8.72 2.00
N THR A 229 -25.87 8.53 3.21
CA THR A 229 -25.78 9.53 4.27
C THR A 229 -24.33 9.67 4.74
N PRO A 230 -23.94 10.83 5.31
CA PRO A 230 -22.59 11.03 5.86
C PRO A 230 -22.15 9.92 6.81
N SER A 231 -23.06 9.45 7.68
CA SER A 231 -22.79 8.37 8.63
C SER A 231 -22.55 7.03 7.94
N ARG A 232 -23.27 6.72 6.84
CA ARG A 232 -23.02 5.50 6.06
C ARG A 232 -21.66 5.55 5.36
N ILE A 233 -21.27 6.72 4.84
CA ILE A 233 -19.93 6.92 4.24
C ILE A 233 -18.86 6.68 5.30
N ALA A 234 -18.97 7.32 6.47
CA ALA A 234 -18.03 7.15 7.57
C ALA A 234 -17.97 5.67 8.04
N ALA A 235 -19.12 5.03 8.23
CA ALA A 235 -19.18 3.62 8.66
C ALA A 235 -18.52 2.67 7.66
N ALA A 236 -18.75 2.87 6.35
CA ALA A 236 -18.11 2.05 5.32
C ALA A 236 -16.59 2.23 5.30
N ILE A 237 -16.09 3.46 5.44
CA ILE A 237 -14.65 3.74 5.52
C ILE A 237 -14.03 3.09 6.76
N VAL A 238 -14.68 3.22 7.92
CA VAL A 238 -14.22 2.59 9.17
C VAL A 238 -14.22 1.06 9.02
N PHE A 239 -15.29 0.48 8.49
CA PHE A 239 -15.40 -0.96 8.29
C PHE A 239 -14.28 -1.52 7.40
N VAL A 240 -14.07 -0.90 6.23
CA VAL A 240 -13.01 -1.31 5.29
C VAL A 240 -11.62 -1.13 5.91
N THR A 241 -11.42 -0.06 6.69
CA THR A 241 -10.16 0.18 7.40
C THR A 241 -9.88 -0.86 8.49
N VAL A 242 -10.89 -1.19 9.29
CA VAL A 242 -10.76 -2.23 10.33
C VAL A 242 -10.42 -3.57 9.67
N LEU A 243 -11.11 -3.95 8.59
CA LEU A 243 -10.79 -5.17 7.85
C LEU A 243 -9.35 -5.14 7.32
N ALA A 244 -8.91 -4.04 6.73
CA ALA A 244 -7.55 -3.88 6.26
C ALA A 244 -6.52 -4.01 7.40
N VAL A 245 -6.73 -3.33 8.53
CA VAL A 245 -5.83 -3.44 9.69
C VAL A 245 -5.76 -4.87 10.20
N LEU A 246 -6.89 -5.58 10.30
CA LEU A 246 -6.92 -6.98 10.74
C LEU A 246 -6.14 -7.93 9.81
N VAL A 247 -5.98 -7.58 8.54
CA VAL A 247 -5.23 -8.38 7.56
C VAL A 247 -3.77 -7.95 7.48
N PHE A 248 -3.49 -6.65 7.37
CA PHE A 248 -2.19 -6.11 7.00
C PHE A 248 -1.31 -5.71 8.20
N ALA A 249 -1.88 -5.55 9.40
CA ALA A 249 -1.15 -5.13 10.60
C ALA A 249 -0.69 -6.24 11.57
N PRO A 250 -1.23 -7.47 11.61
CA PRO A 250 -0.75 -8.48 12.56
C PRO A 250 0.69 -8.90 12.28
N GLY A 251 1.57 -8.81 13.30
CA GLY A 251 3.00 -9.19 13.18
C GLY A 251 3.22 -10.58 12.60
N ARG A 252 2.34 -11.52 12.97
CA ARG A 252 2.33 -12.90 12.48
C ARG A 252 2.10 -13.03 10.97
N LEU A 253 1.54 -12.03 10.29
CA LEU A 253 1.26 -12.03 8.85
C LEU A 253 2.29 -11.20 8.06
N GLY A 254 3.35 -10.70 8.72
CA GLY A 254 4.34 -9.81 8.09
C GLY A 254 3.96 -8.34 8.20
N ALA A 255 3.65 -7.92 9.43
CA ALA A 255 3.19 -6.55 9.69
C ALA A 255 4.16 -5.49 9.20
N ASP A 256 3.59 -4.45 8.61
CA ASP A 256 4.11 -3.11 8.76
C ASP A 256 3.40 -2.43 9.93
N VAL A 257 4.16 -1.99 10.93
CA VAL A 257 3.65 -1.08 11.97
C VAL A 257 3.07 0.18 11.32
N GLY A 258 3.60 0.56 10.15
CA GLY A 258 3.08 1.62 9.30
C GLY A 258 1.61 1.41 8.94
N ALA A 259 1.16 0.22 8.49
CA ALA A 259 -0.24 0.00 8.15
C ALA A 259 -1.20 0.20 9.32
N ALA A 260 -0.79 -0.17 10.55
CA ALA A 260 -1.57 0.06 11.77
C ALA A 260 -1.74 1.55 12.12
N ILE A 261 -0.89 2.42 11.56
CA ILE A 261 -0.91 3.87 11.77
C ILE A 261 -1.55 4.57 10.56
N THR A 262 -1.00 4.32 9.38
CA THR A 262 -1.34 4.95 8.10
C THR A 262 -2.80 4.72 7.70
N PHE A 263 -3.32 3.49 7.81
CA PHE A 263 -4.70 3.22 7.37
C PHE A 263 -5.73 3.87 8.31
N PRO A 264 -5.64 3.70 9.65
CA PRO A 264 -6.54 4.40 10.58
C PRO A 264 -6.43 5.92 10.51
N ALA A 265 -5.23 6.46 10.30
CA ALA A 265 -5.00 7.89 10.15
C ALA A 265 -5.70 8.46 8.89
N GLY A 266 -5.57 7.79 7.76
CA GLY A 266 -6.32 8.13 6.54
C GLY A 266 -7.83 8.05 6.76
N ALA A 267 -8.30 6.98 7.39
CA ALA A 267 -9.71 6.79 7.71
C ALA A 267 -10.25 7.89 8.63
N ALA A 268 -9.49 8.30 9.65
CA ALA A 268 -9.86 9.40 10.55
C ALA A 268 -10.09 10.70 9.78
N ILE A 269 -9.18 11.06 8.88
CA ILE A 269 -9.32 12.27 8.04
C ILE A 269 -10.51 12.15 7.09
N ALA A 270 -10.71 10.99 6.49
CA ALA A 270 -11.86 10.73 5.62
C ALA A 270 -13.19 10.85 6.39
N VAL A 271 -13.26 10.33 7.62
CA VAL A 271 -14.43 10.44 8.51
C VAL A 271 -14.68 11.88 8.92
N ILE A 272 -13.64 12.65 9.23
CA ILE A 272 -13.75 14.09 9.53
C ILE A 272 -14.40 14.84 8.36
N VAL A 273 -13.95 14.58 7.13
CA VAL A 273 -14.50 15.21 5.92
C VAL A 273 -15.90 14.70 5.61
N ALA A 274 -16.16 13.40 5.74
CA ALA A 274 -17.47 12.80 5.53
C ALA A 274 -18.50 13.41 6.49
N LEU A 275 -18.21 13.47 7.78
CA LEU A 275 -19.14 13.97 8.79
C LEU A 275 -19.13 15.50 8.96
N ARG A 276 -18.13 16.20 8.40
CA ARG A 276 -17.88 17.64 8.61
C ARG A 276 -17.74 17.98 10.09
N LEU A 277 -16.90 17.22 10.77
CA LEU A 277 -16.67 17.37 12.21
C LEU A 277 -16.03 18.72 12.55
N GLY A 278 -16.43 19.29 13.69
CA GLY A 278 -15.74 20.45 14.27
C GLY A 278 -14.41 20.05 14.92
N TRP A 279 -13.53 21.01 15.18
CA TRP A 279 -12.15 20.76 15.63
C TRP A 279 -12.04 19.83 16.86
N ARG A 280 -12.94 19.94 17.84
CA ARG A 280 -12.96 19.07 19.03
C ARG A 280 -13.22 17.62 18.68
N GLN A 281 -14.21 17.38 17.82
CA GLN A 281 -14.56 16.04 17.35
C GLN A 281 -13.48 15.49 16.43
N SER A 282 -12.88 16.32 15.59
CA SER A 282 -11.73 15.95 14.76
C SER A 282 -10.56 15.46 15.61
N LEU A 283 -10.26 16.16 16.71
CA LEU A 283 -9.20 15.74 17.63
C LEU A 283 -9.51 14.36 18.24
N LEU A 284 -10.75 14.13 18.69
CA LEU A 284 -11.16 12.82 19.22
C LEU A 284 -11.03 11.69 18.18
N VAL A 285 -11.43 11.94 16.94
CA VAL A 285 -11.34 10.95 15.85
C VAL A 285 -9.88 10.67 15.46
N LEU A 286 -9.01 11.67 15.48
CA LEU A 286 -7.57 11.50 15.23
C LEU A 286 -6.87 10.77 16.38
N LEU A 287 -7.33 10.96 17.62
CA LEU A 287 -6.78 10.26 18.80
C LEU A 287 -7.30 8.82 18.93
N ALA A 288 -8.43 8.47 18.32
CA ALA A 288 -9.04 7.16 18.46
C ALA A 288 -8.12 5.99 18.01
N PRO A 289 -7.40 6.05 16.88
CA PRO A 289 -6.42 5.01 16.53
C PRO A 289 -5.29 4.88 17.54
N VAL A 290 -4.78 6.01 18.06
CA VAL A 290 -3.71 6.02 19.07
C VAL A 290 -4.20 5.38 20.37
N ALA A 291 -5.41 5.75 20.80
CA ALA A 291 -6.04 5.17 21.98
C ALA A 291 -6.33 3.68 21.81
N ALA A 292 -6.72 3.23 20.61
CA ALA A 292 -6.95 1.81 20.33
C ALA A 292 -5.65 0.99 20.44
N VAL A 293 -4.53 1.49 19.90
CA VAL A 293 -3.22 0.85 20.04
C VAL A 293 -2.77 0.85 21.50
N ALA A 294 -2.93 1.97 22.21
CA ALA A 294 -2.60 2.07 23.64
C ALA A 294 -3.45 1.10 24.49
N LEU A 295 -4.74 0.95 24.18
CA LEU A 295 -5.61 0.00 24.87
C LEU A 295 -5.17 -1.45 24.60
N LEU A 296 -4.81 -1.79 23.36
CA LEU A 296 -4.28 -3.13 23.05
C LEU A 296 -3.00 -3.44 23.82
N LEU A 297 -2.09 -2.46 23.93
CA LEU A 297 -0.88 -2.56 24.76
C LEU A 297 -1.22 -2.76 26.24
N LEU A 298 -2.18 -2.00 26.77
CA LEU A 298 -2.62 -2.14 28.17
C LEU A 298 -3.28 -3.50 28.44
N ILE A 299 -4.08 -4.01 27.50
CA ILE A 299 -4.69 -5.34 27.60
C ILE A 299 -3.60 -6.40 27.62
N ASP A 300 -2.63 -6.34 26.70
CA ASP A 300 -1.50 -7.27 26.63
C ASP A 300 -0.71 -7.32 27.95
N LEU A 301 -0.40 -6.13 28.49
CA LEU A 301 0.24 -5.96 29.80
C LEU A 301 -0.58 -6.57 30.95
N ALA A 302 -1.90 -6.34 30.95
CA ALA A 302 -2.79 -6.83 32.00
C ALA A 302 -3.03 -8.35 31.93
N THR A 303 -2.94 -8.95 30.73
CA THR A 303 -3.11 -10.40 30.53
C THR A 303 -1.84 -11.22 30.71
N GLY A 304 -0.74 -10.60 31.19
CA GLY A 304 0.54 -11.28 31.44
C GLY A 304 1.34 -11.55 30.16
N GLY A 305 1.19 -10.71 29.14
CA GLY A 305 1.77 -10.90 27.80
C GLY A 305 3.30 -10.95 27.80
N ASP A 306 3.82 -12.08 27.35
CA ASP A 306 5.24 -12.37 27.08
C ASP A 306 5.80 -11.65 25.82
N ALA A 307 5.08 -10.65 25.29
CA ALA A 307 5.43 -9.98 24.06
C ALA A 307 6.61 -8.99 24.26
N HIS A 308 7.58 -9.01 23.35
CA HIS A 308 8.74 -8.09 23.33
C HIS A 308 8.42 -6.59 23.47
N LEU A 309 7.18 -6.16 23.18
CA LEU A 309 6.74 -4.76 23.23
C LEU A 309 6.50 -4.25 24.66
N SER A 310 5.96 -5.06 25.56
CA SER A 310 5.73 -4.69 26.97
C SER A 310 7.06 -4.53 27.72
N ARG A 311 8.01 -5.44 27.50
CA ARG A 311 9.40 -5.34 28.02
C ARG A 311 10.17 -4.15 27.44
N SER A 312 9.99 -3.83 26.15
CA SER A 312 10.70 -2.72 25.50
C SER A 312 10.20 -1.34 25.96
N VAL A 313 8.89 -1.18 26.19
CA VAL A 313 8.30 0.07 26.70
C VAL A 313 8.52 0.25 28.20
N LEU A 314 8.60 -0.84 28.98
CA LEU A 314 8.91 -0.77 30.42
C LEU A 314 10.42 -0.72 30.73
N GLY A 315 11.28 -1.17 29.80
CA GLY A 315 12.74 -1.06 29.91
C GLY A 315 13.32 0.26 29.37
N ALA A 316 12.56 1.00 28.56
CA ALA A 316 12.95 2.34 28.08
C ALA A 316 12.53 3.39 29.11
N GLY A 317 13.52 3.99 29.76
CA GLY A 317 13.34 4.90 30.88
C GLY A 317 12.96 6.31 30.44
N GLY A 318 11.80 6.78 30.88
CA GLY A 318 11.49 8.22 30.99
C GLY A 318 11.29 8.99 29.68
N ILE A 319 10.89 10.26 29.83
CA ILE A 319 10.51 11.19 28.75
C ILE A 319 11.69 11.51 27.79
N GLY A 320 12.94 11.37 28.25
CA GLY A 320 14.14 11.62 27.45
C GLY A 320 14.37 10.59 26.32
N ASP A 321 14.03 9.31 26.55
CA ASP A 321 14.13 8.27 25.51
C ASP A 321 13.09 8.49 24.40
N LEU A 322 11.97 9.13 24.70
CA LEU A 322 10.90 9.43 23.75
C LEU A 322 11.31 10.53 22.77
N GLU A 323 12.03 11.55 23.24
CA GLU A 323 12.63 12.59 22.42
C GLU A 323 13.70 12.02 21.48
N ASP A 324 14.54 11.12 22.00
CA ASP A 324 15.59 10.45 21.22
C ASP A 324 15.01 9.52 20.14
N VAL A 325 13.95 8.78 20.46
CA VAL A 325 13.24 7.93 19.48
C VAL A 325 12.59 8.77 18.39
N LEU A 326 11.91 9.86 18.76
CA LEU A 326 11.27 10.77 17.80
C LEU A 326 12.31 11.43 16.89
N THR A 327 13.41 11.91 17.47
CA THR A 327 14.51 12.55 16.72
C THR A 327 15.20 11.57 15.78
N ARG A 328 15.43 10.33 16.20
CA ARG A 328 15.98 9.27 15.34
C ARG A 328 15.03 8.95 14.19
N ARG A 329 13.72 8.84 14.44
CA ARG A 329 12.72 8.59 13.39
C ARG A 329 12.63 9.73 12.37
N VAL A 330 12.54 10.98 12.84
CA VAL A 330 12.50 12.16 11.95
C VAL A 330 13.78 12.26 11.14
N LYS A 331 14.95 12.04 11.74
CA LYS A 331 16.23 12.00 11.00
C LYS A 331 16.26 10.87 9.96
N ALA A 332 15.73 9.69 10.27
CA ALA A 332 15.64 8.59 9.31
C ALA A 332 14.73 8.95 8.13
N ALA A 333 13.54 9.49 8.39
CA ALA A 333 12.61 9.96 7.37
C ALA A 333 13.28 11.02 6.45
N LEU A 334 13.96 12.01 7.03
CA LEU A 334 14.64 13.08 6.28
C LEU A 334 15.82 12.56 5.43
N ARG A 335 16.54 11.53 5.91
CA ARG A 335 17.64 10.90 5.16
C ARG A 335 17.18 10.16 3.90
N SER A 336 15.89 9.83 3.79
CA SER A 336 15.36 9.19 2.58
C SER A 336 15.30 10.14 1.39
N PHE A 337 15.05 11.43 1.60
CA PHE A 337 14.79 12.40 0.52
C PHE A 337 15.95 12.60 -0.46
N PRO A 338 17.22 12.75 -0.02
CA PRO A 338 18.36 12.88 -0.93
C PRO A 338 18.51 11.69 -1.89
N ASN A 339 18.10 10.48 -1.49
CA ASN A 339 18.20 9.29 -2.35
C ASN A 339 17.21 9.32 -3.54
N TYR A 340 16.19 10.18 -3.46
CA TYR A 340 15.16 10.31 -4.49
C TYR A 340 15.16 11.70 -5.17
N SER A 341 16.09 12.60 -4.83
CA SER A 341 16.09 13.98 -5.36
C SER A 341 16.16 14.02 -6.88
N ASP A 342 16.93 13.11 -7.48
CA ASP A 342 17.14 13.05 -8.93
C ASP A 342 16.10 12.15 -9.62
N SER A 343 15.19 11.53 -8.86
CA SER A 343 14.13 10.69 -9.41
C SER A 343 13.10 11.56 -10.14
N PRO A 344 12.84 11.30 -11.44
CA PRO A 344 11.79 12.01 -12.18
C PRO A 344 10.41 11.89 -11.52
N PHE A 345 10.15 10.76 -10.85
CA PHE A 345 8.89 10.52 -10.13
C PHE A 345 8.77 11.39 -8.87
N PHE A 346 9.86 11.59 -8.15
CA PHE A 346 9.87 12.46 -6.97
C PHE A 346 9.67 13.91 -7.38
N ILE A 347 10.37 14.37 -8.42
CA ILE A 347 10.19 15.71 -9.00
C ILE A 347 8.74 15.90 -9.47
N ALA A 348 8.18 14.92 -10.19
CA ALA A 348 6.77 14.96 -10.62
C ALA A 348 5.79 15.00 -9.43
N ALA A 349 6.08 14.27 -8.35
CA ALA A 349 5.28 14.32 -7.13
C ALA A 349 5.33 15.71 -6.47
N VAL A 350 6.50 16.33 -6.34
CA VAL A 350 6.63 17.69 -5.81
C VAL A 350 5.82 18.68 -6.66
N PHE A 351 5.95 18.64 -7.98
CA PHE A 351 5.14 19.48 -8.87
C PHE A 351 3.64 19.19 -8.73
N GLY A 352 3.26 17.92 -8.60
CA GLY A 352 1.87 17.49 -8.38
C GLY A 352 1.29 18.04 -7.07
N ILE A 353 2.06 18.02 -5.98
CA ILE A 353 1.68 18.59 -4.69
C ILE A 353 1.51 20.11 -4.81
N VAL A 354 2.49 20.81 -5.39
CA VAL A 354 2.44 22.27 -5.58
C VAL A 354 1.23 22.65 -6.44
N ALA A 355 1.04 21.98 -7.58
CA ALA A 355 -0.12 22.20 -8.44
C ALA A 355 -1.44 21.90 -7.71
N GLY A 356 -1.48 20.85 -6.90
CA GLY A 356 -2.63 20.48 -6.07
C GLY A 356 -3.00 21.55 -5.06
N ILE A 357 -2.02 22.12 -4.37
CA ILE A 357 -2.21 23.21 -3.39
C ILE A 357 -2.68 24.50 -4.07
N LEU A 358 -2.04 24.87 -5.17
CA LEU A 358 -2.37 26.08 -5.95
C LEU A 358 -3.77 25.97 -6.58
N GLN A 359 -4.13 24.79 -7.09
CA GLN A 359 -5.41 24.56 -7.76
C GLN A 359 -6.46 23.91 -6.85
N ARG A 360 -6.27 23.90 -5.53
CA ARG A 360 -7.13 23.18 -4.57
C ARG A 360 -8.62 23.47 -4.72
N ARG A 361 -9.01 24.72 -5.01
CA ARG A 361 -10.41 25.13 -5.21
C ARG A 361 -11.00 24.51 -6.49
N ARG A 362 -10.20 24.44 -7.55
CA ARG A 362 -10.58 23.84 -8.83
C ARG A 362 -10.65 22.33 -8.73
N ILE A 363 -9.72 21.70 -8.03
CA ILE A 363 -9.77 20.25 -7.78
C ILE A 363 -11.00 19.92 -6.94
N ALA A 364 -11.26 20.67 -5.87
CA ALA A 364 -12.44 20.49 -5.03
C ALA A 364 -13.76 20.63 -5.81
N SER A 365 -13.82 21.48 -6.84
CA SER A 365 -15.00 21.61 -7.70
C SER A 365 -15.21 20.45 -8.67
N TRP A 366 -14.22 19.58 -8.90
CA TRP A 366 -14.43 18.34 -9.66
C TRP A 366 -15.15 17.27 -8.85
N LEU A 367 -15.05 17.38 -7.52
CA LEU A 367 -15.73 16.50 -6.57
C LEU A 367 -16.97 17.17 -5.95
N SER A 368 -17.39 18.34 -6.42
CA SER A 368 -18.55 19.03 -5.85
C SER A 368 -19.81 18.18 -6.00
N GLY A 369 -20.58 18.08 -4.92
CA GLY A 369 -21.78 17.22 -4.88
C GLY A 369 -21.49 15.74 -4.61
N ASP A 370 -20.24 15.32 -4.51
CA ASP A 370 -19.86 13.93 -4.19
C ASP A 370 -19.07 13.83 -2.88
N ARG A 371 -19.81 13.66 -1.79
CA ARG A 371 -19.23 13.61 -0.45
C ARG A 371 -18.35 12.39 -0.20
N ALA A 372 -18.64 11.26 -0.86
CA ALA A 372 -17.88 10.03 -0.68
C ALA A 372 -16.53 10.12 -1.39
N ALA A 373 -16.49 10.63 -2.63
CA ALA A 373 -15.24 10.87 -3.34
C ALA A 373 -14.36 11.92 -2.61
N GLN A 374 -14.97 12.98 -2.05
CA GLN A 374 -14.26 13.97 -1.23
C GLN A 374 -13.64 13.34 0.02
N ALA A 375 -14.39 12.52 0.74
CA ALA A 375 -13.91 11.81 1.92
C ALA A 375 -12.76 10.85 1.56
N GLY A 376 -12.91 10.06 0.49
CA GLY A 376 -11.87 9.15 0.02
C GLY A 376 -10.59 9.89 -0.40
N LEU A 377 -10.70 11.00 -1.13
CA LEU A 377 -9.56 11.83 -1.51
C LEU A 377 -8.85 12.43 -0.30
N ALA A 378 -9.60 12.99 0.66
CA ALA A 378 -9.03 13.54 1.88
C ALA A 378 -8.36 12.46 2.73
N GLY A 379 -8.97 11.28 2.83
CA GLY A 379 -8.38 10.13 3.52
C GLY A 379 -7.07 9.66 2.89
N ALA A 380 -7.01 9.60 1.56
CA ALA A 380 -5.80 9.25 0.84
C ALA A 380 -4.66 10.27 1.04
N ILE A 381 -4.98 11.56 1.01
CA ILE A 381 -4.03 12.63 1.37
C ILE A 381 -3.56 12.44 2.81
N GLY A 382 -4.49 12.18 3.73
CA GLY A 382 -4.20 11.93 5.14
C GLY A 382 -3.26 10.75 5.36
N ALA A 383 -3.56 9.60 4.75
CA ALA A 383 -2.72 8.41 4.77
C ALA A 383 -1.32 8.71 4.19
N THR A 384 -1.25 9.40 3.05
CA THR A 384 0.03 9.75 2.42
C THR A 384 0.87 10.65 3.32
N VAL A 385 0.29 11.71 3.89
CA VAL A 385 1.01 12.65 4.76
C VAL A 385 1.46 11.99 6.05
N ILE A 386 0.56 11.28 6.73
CA ILE A 386 0.87 10.66 8.03
C ILE A 386 1.83 9.48 7.86
N GLY A 387 1.62 8.65 6.84
CA GLY A 387 2.55 7.58 6.49
C GLY A 387 3.94 8.11 6.16
N THR A 388 4.04 9.19 5.37
CA THR A 388 5.32 9.84 5.05
C THR A 388 6.09 10.27 6.30
N VAL A 389 5.39 10.76 7.33
CA VAL A 389 6.02 11.20 8.59
C VAL A 389 6.36 10.04 9.51
N ALA A 390 5.52 9.00 9.53
CA ALA A 390 5.64 7.87 10.44
C ALA A 390 6.69 6.82 9.99
N ASN A 391 7.01 6.79 8.69
CA ASN A 391 7.79 5.75 8.04
C ASN A 391 9.22 6.23 7.70
N ASP A 392 10.18 5.30 7.67
CA ASP A 392 11.59 5.57 7.34
C ASP A 392 11.82 5.82 5.85
N SER A 393 10.95 5.29 4.98
CA SER A 393 10.92 5.56 3.54
C SER A 393 10.01 6.74 3.15
N ALA A 394 10.11 7.86 3.87
CA ALA A 394 9.22 9.03 3.71
C ALA A 394 9.04 9.49 2.24
N ALA A 395 10.15 9.72 1.52
CA ALA A 395 10.09 10.22 0.14
C ALA A 395 9.35 9.26 -0.82
N LEU A 396 9.46 7.96 -0.59
CA LEU A 396 8.81 6.91 -1.37
C LEU A 396 7.29 6.93 -1.16
N LEU A 397 6.84 6.95 0.10
CA LEU A 397 5.42 7.03 0.45
C LEU A 397 4.78 8.29 -0.14
N LEU A 398 5.46 9.43 -0.03
CA LEU A 398 5.00 10.70 -0.59
C LEU A 398 4.84 10.62 -2.10
N MET A 399 5.83 10.06 -2.80
CA MET A 399 5.84 9.93 -4.25
C MET A 399 4.73 9.00 -4.76
N VAL A 400 4.62 7.80 -4.16
CA VAL A 400 3.61 6.80 -4.53
C VAL A 400 2.21 7.35 -4.25
N GLY A 401 1.97 7.85 -3.04
CA GLY A 401 0.67 8.36 -2.65
C GLY A 401 0.22 9.54 -3.52
N THR A 402 1.12 10.48 -3.81
CA THR A 402 0.85 11.62 -4.70
C THR A 402 0.48 11.17 -6.11
N GLY A 403 1.16 10.14 -6.66
CA GLY A 403 0.85 9.61 -7.98
C GLY A 403 -0.58 9.08 -8.09
N PHE A 404 -1.02 8.27 -7.12
CA PHE A 404 -2.38 7.76 -7.07
C PHE A 404 -3.43 8.86 -6.83
N ILE A 405 -3.13 9.81 -5.93
CA ILE A 405 -4.00 10.98 -5.67
C ILE A 405 -4.17 11.81 -6.94
N ALA A 406 -3.09 12.09 -7.67
CA ALA A 406 -3.12 12.85 -8.92
C ALA A 406 -3.94 12.13 -10.00
N ALA A 407 -3.74 10.81 -10.15
CA ALA A 407 -4.53 10.01 -11.09
C ALA A 407 -6.03 10.03 -10.75
N PHE A 408 -6.37 9.92 -9.46
CA PHE A 408 -7.76 10.00 -9.00
C PHE A 408 -8.38 11.38 -9.18
N CYS A 409 -7.63 12.46 -8.98
CA CYS A 409 -8.09 13.81 -9.32
C CYS A 409 -8.40 13.93 -10.82
N GLY A 410 -7.58 13.31 -11.68
CA GLY A 410 -7.84 13.21 -13.12
C GLY A 410 -9.11 12.41 -13.45
N LEU A 411 -9.34 11.29 -12.74
CA LEU A 411 -10.58 10.52 -12.83
C LEU A 411 -11.81 11.34 -12.39
N ALA A 412 -11.73 12.05 -11.26
CA ALA A 412 -12.80 12.91 -10.77
C ALA A 412 -13.16 14.00 -11.79
N TRP A 413 -12.16 14.63 -12.40
CA TRP A 413 -12.38 15.56 -13.52
C TRP A 413 -13.04 14.88 -14.73
N ALA A 414 -12.66 13.63 -15.03
CA ALA A 414 -13.21 12.91 -16.16
C ALA A 414 -14.69 12.53 -15.97
N VAL A 415 -15.06 12.17 -14.73
CA VAL A 415 -16.43 11.83 -14.32
C VAL A 415 -17.32 13.06 -14.12
N GLY A 416 -16.73 14.20 -13.71
CA GLY A 416 -17.48 15.45 -13.44
C GLY A 416 -18.23 16.01 -14.66
N ASP A 417 -19.42 16.59 -14.40
CA ASP A 417 -20.30 17.16 -15.42
C ASP A 417 -19.72 18.47 -16.00
N PRO A 418 -19.73 18.68 -17.33
CA PRO A 418 -19.35 19.96 -17.94
C PRO A 418 -20.04 21.21 -17.39
N ALA A 419 -21.27 21.09 -16.87
CA ALA A 419 -22.05 22.24 -16.39
C ALA A 419 -21.49 22.87 -15.10
N ASP A 420 -20.92 22.06 -14.20
CA ASP A 420 -20.39 22.51 -12.90
C ASP A 420 -19.09 23.31 -13.00
N HIS A 421 -18.41 23.27 -14.15
CA HIS A 421 -17.12 23.97 -14.32
C HIS A 421 -17.26 25.45 -14.72
N ARG A 422 -18.49 25.96 -14.92
CA ARG A 422 -18.74 27.37 -15.32
C ARG A 422 -19.04 28.32 -14.16
N SER A 423 -19.31 27.81 -12.95
CA SER A 423 -19.71 28.61 -11.79
C SER A 423 -18.54 29.15 -10.95
N GLY A 424 -17.29 28.91 -11.37
CA GLY A 424 -16.08 29.31 -10.63
C GLY A 424 -15.27 30.44 -11.29
N ARG A 425 -15.91 31.33 -12.06
CA ARG A 425 -15.28 32.59 -12.49
C ARG A 425 -15.55 33.70 -11.49
#